data_AF-A0A1V4EIX7-F1
#
_entry.id   AF-A0A1V4EIX7-F1
#
_cell.length_a   1.000
_cell.length_b   1.000
_cell.length_c   1.000
_cell.angle_alpha   90.00
_cell.angle_beta   90.00
_cell.angle_gamma   90.00
#
_symmetry.space_group_name_H-M   'P 1'
#
loop_
_entity.id
_entity.type
_entity.pdbx_description
1 polymer ?
#
loop_
_entity_poly.entity_id
_entity_poly.type
_entity_poly.pdbx_seq_one_letter_code
_entity_poly.pdbx_strand_id
1 'polypeptide(L)'
;MTQVSFAQHGMWVTERMGAGSAYHMPIVIRFGGSPAPDPAVLAKACASVVERHPLLGRAVREHDGVPHLVPATRHPSLETGESVEEAVRRPFDLENGPLVRFTLVDDTLVIVAHHLVFDGGSKDVLVADLAAFAAGAVPPPIEPLDHAAGQRERVAALLGEARAFWADRWREPGETLLPGGVLRSRRAGQGRLLEFTLDVPDLPGLTRFEVLLAALHALLMSYGNADVVTAIDLSTRTAESEGHIGPFVNELPVFSSPPPDAPFTTFAAGLRAELRSVYTYREVPLARAVAGLKPHAALAPVSVSYRRAAAYGTGSAEGFGQVDRLAFNHAVRGALQLQVLDHAGRSDGSAVSAPGMTASLRYDPGELADPVGFADDLRAVLAAVAQDPARPLEMLPTREPVVAWPVPAPHLVEDTGDTGPGVDLADPLAAEIRAIWEEVLKLAPIEPHDDIFELGGHSLTITQIIARMRKRLGVEVELDDFFDNPTIAGVLRVIRR
;
A
#
# COMPACT_ATOMS: atom_id res chain seq x y z
N MET A 1 -13.56 9.07 -20.25
CA MET A 1 -12.31 9.09 -19.45
C MET A 1 -12.73 9.30 -18.01
N THR A 2 -12.22 8.52 -17.07
CA THR A 2 -12.59 8.63 -15.64
C THR A 2 -11.37 9.11 -14.87
N GLN A 3 -11.49 10.18 -14.10
CA GLN A 3 -10.39 10.63 -13.25
C GLN A 3 -10.09 9.54 -12.22
N VAL A 4 -8.81 9.26 -11.97
CA VAL A 4 -8.43 8.26 -10.97
C VAL A 4 -8.83 8.70 -9.55
N SER A 5 -8.97 7.75 -8.64
CA SER A 5 -9.13 7.98 -7.20
C SER A 5 -7.86 8.57 -6.57
N PHE A 6 -7.92 9.02 -5.31
CA PHE A 6 -6.72 9.55 -4.64
C PHE A 6 -5.66 8.49 -4.38
N ALA A 7 -6.07 7.27 -4.02
CA ALA A 7 -5.16 6.14 -3.86
C ALA A 7 -4.46 5.80 -5.19
N GLN A 8 -5.21 5.75 -6.29
CA GLN A 8 -4.67 5.52 -7.63
C GLN A 8 -3.70 6.63 -8.05
N HIS A 9 -4.00 7.89 -7.74
CA HIS A 9 -3.09 9.00 -8.01
C HIS A 9 -1.75 8.82 -7.29
N GLY A 10 -1.77 8.46 -6.00
CA GLY A 10 -0.55 8.19 -5.23
C GLY A 10 0.29 7.08 -5.85
N MET A 11 -0.33 5.95 -6.21
CA MET A 11 0.36 4.84 -6.89
C MET A 11 0.95 5.25 -8.24
N TRP A 12 0.23 6.05 -9.03
CA TRP A 12 0.72 6.53 -10.33
C TRP A 12 1.94 7.44 -10.19
N VAL A 13 1.96 8.32 -9.19
CA VAL A 13 3.14 9.14 -8.87
C VAL A 13 4.33 8.26 -8.52
N THR A 14 4.16 7.30 -7.61
CA THR A 14 5.24 6.39 -7.20
C THR A 14 5.73 5.50 -8.35
N GLU A 15 4.84 5.07 -9.26
CA GLU A 15 5.23 4.31 -10.45
C GLU A 15 6.18 5.12 -11.35
N ARG A 16 5.88 6.41 -11.57
CA ARG A 16 6.73 7.31 -12.37
C ARG A 16 8.10 7.55 -11.75
N MET A 17 8.23 7.35 -10.44
CA MET A 17 9.50 7.41 -9.72
C MET A 17 10.30 6.09 -9.78
N GLY A 18 9.77 5.05 -10.44
CA GLY A 18 10.45 3.78 -10.66
C GLY A 18 10.11 2.69 -9.64
N ALA A 19 8.84 2.30 -9.55
CA ALA A 19 8.41 1.27 -8.60
C ALA A 19 8.69 -0.18 -9.05
N GLY A 20 9.13 -0.40 -10.29
CA GLY A 20 9.40 -1.72 -10.84
C GLY A 20 8.17 -2.64 -10.73
N SER A 21 8.35 -3.85 -10.19
CA SER A 21 7.25 -4.79 -9.99
C SER A 21 6.49 -4.61 -8.66
N ALA A 22 6.79 -3.57 -7.87
CA ALA A 22 6.19 -3.38 -6.54
C ALA A 22 4.66 -3.24 -6.56
N TYR A 23 4.09 -2.69 -7.64
CA TYR A 23 2.65 -2.60 -7.85
C TYR A 23 2.06 -3.71 -8.74
N HIS A 24 2.85 -4.74 -9.06
CA HIS A 24 2.31 -5.95 -9.69
C HIS A 24 1.61 -6.80 -8.62
N MET A 25 0.37 -7.19 -8.87
CA MET A 25 -0.42 -8.05 -7.98
C MET A 25 -0.68 -9.41 -8.64
N PRO A 26 0.28 -10.35 -8.57
CA PRO A 26 0.15 -11.64 -9.24
C PRO A 26 -0.79 -12.60 -8.50
N ILE A 27 -1.42 -13.50 -9.25
CA ILE A 27 -2.12 -14.70 -8.80
C ILE A 27 -1.55 -15.84 -9.64
N VAL A 28 -1.13 -16.93 -8.98
CA VAL A 28 -0.60 -18.11 -9.66
C VAL A 28 -1.54 -19.27 -9.41
N ILE A 29 -2.12 -19.82 -10.47
CA ILE A 29 -3.05 -20.94 -10.42
C ILE A 29 -2.39 -22.15 -11.09
N ARG A 30 -2.09 -23.18 -10.30
CA ARG A 30 -1.64 -24.48 -10.81
C ARG A 30 -2.83 -25.42 -10.94
N PHE A 31 -3.09 -25.93 -12.13
CA PHE A 31 -4.21 -26.83 -12.34
C PHE A 31 -3.90 -28.21 -11.72
N GLY A 32 -4.72 -28.65 -10.77
CA GLY A 32 -4.46 -29.87 -9.98
C GLY A 32 -5.01 -31.15 -10.59
N GLY A 33 -5.57 -31.08 -11.81
CA GLY A 33 -6.22 -32.21 -12.49
C GLY A 33 -5.60 -32.49 -13.85
N SER A 34 -5.62 -33.76 -14.25
CA SER A 34 -5.32 -34.20 -15.62
C SER A 34 -6.62 -34.54 -16.34
N PRO A 35 -6.94 -33.90 -17.48
CA PRO A 35 -6.17 -32.84 -18.14
C PRO A 35 -6.41 -31.46 -17.51
N ALA A 36 -5.45 -30.56 -17.72
CA ALA A 36 -5.63 -29.12 -17.46
C ALA A 36 -6.81 -28.56 -18.28
N PRO A 37 -7.41 -27.43 -17.88
CA PRO A 37 -8.47 -26.79 -18.65
C PRO A 37 -8.00 -26.51 -20.10
N ASP A 38 -8.90 -26.73 -21.06
CA ASP A 38 -8.64 -26.40 -22.47
C ASP A 38 -8.23 -24.91 -22.59
N PRO A 39 -7.06 -24.59 -23.18
CA PRO A 39 -6.62 -23.21 -23.38
C PRO A 39 -7.66 -22.32 -24.05
N ALA A 40 -8.51 -22.85 -24.94
CA ALA A 40 -9.60 -22.09 -25.56
C ALA A 40 -10.71 -21.72 -24.56
N VAL A 41 -11.06 -22.64 -23.66
CA VAL A 41 -12.00 -22.39 -22.55
C VAL A 41 -11.41 -21.36 -21.59
N LEU A 42 -10.12 -21.48 -21.28
CA LEU A 42 -9.43 -20.55 -20.39
C LEU A 42 -9.34 -19.14 -20.99
N ALA A 43 -8.99 -19.03 -22.27
CA ALA A 43 -8.97 -17.75 -22.99
C ALA A 43 -10.34 -17.07 -22.99
N LYS A 44 -11.41 -17.85 -23.23
CA LYS A 44 -12.79 -17.34 -23.15
C LYS A 44 -13.14 -16.88 -21.73
N ALA A 45 -12.77 -17.64 -20.70
CA ALA A 45 -13.02 -17.26 -19.32
C ALA A 45 -12.30 -15.97 -18.93
N CYS A 46 -11.02 -15.81 -19.32
CA CYS A 46 -10.27 -14.57 -19.14
C CYS A 46 -10.95 -13.37 -19.82
N ALA A 47 -11.42 -13.53 -21.06
CA ALA A 47 -12.16 -12.48 -21.76
C ALA A 47 -13.46 -12.11 -21.03
N SER A 48 -14.24 -13.09 -20.57
CA SER A 48 -15.47 -12.86 -19.80
C SER A 48 -15.22 -12.12 -18.47
N VAL A 49 -14.11 -12.43 -17.78
CA VAL A 49 -13.70 -11.69 -16.56
C VAL A 49 -13.44 -10.21 -16.89
N VAL A 50 -12.76 -9.91 -18.01
CA VAL A 50 -12.46 -8.54 -18.42
C VAL A 50 -13.72 -7.79 -18.85
N GLU A 51 -14.65 -8.45 -19.55
CA GLU A 51 -15.94 -7.87 -19.92
C GLU A 51 -16.77 -7.53 -18.67
N ARG A 52 -16.78 -8.43 -17.69
CA ARG A 52 -17.46 -8.22 -16.41
C ARG A 52 -16.81 -7.14 -15.55
N HIS A 53 -15.48 -7.02 -15.60
CA HIS A 53 -14.68 -6.05 -14.84
C HIS A 53 -13.85 -5.14 -15.74
N PRO A 54 -14.48 -4.12 -16.36
CA PRO A 54 -13.83 -3.30 -17.39
C PRO A 54 -12.62 -2.48 -16.92
N LEU A 55 -12.36 -2.38 -15.61
CA LEU A 55 -11.17 -1.71 -15.05
C LEU A 55 -9.87 -2.45 -15.43
N LEU A 56 -9.92 -3.77 -15.58
CA LEU A 56 -8.76 -4.59 -15.97
C LEU A 56 -8.25 -4.23 -17.38
N GLY A 57 -9.17 -3.89 -18.30
CA GLY A 57 -8.87 -3.53 -19.69
C GLY A 57 -8.59 -2.03 -19.91
N ARG A 58 -8.14 -1.30 -18.87
CA ARG A 58 -7.84 0.14 -18.96
C ARG A 58 -6.36 0.41 -19.20
N ALA A 59 -6.09 1.67 -19.52
CA ALA A 59 -4.78 2.33 -19.50
C ALA A 59 -4.92 3.68 -18.78
N VAL A 60 -3.81 4.35 -18.52
CA VAL A 60 -3.73 5.65 -17.83
C VAL A 60 -3.25 6.72 -18.81
N ARG A 61 -3.99 7.82 -18.94
CA ARG A 61 -3.52 9.02 -19.66
C ARG A 61 -3.53 10.23 -18.75
N GLU A 62 -2.48 11.02 -18.85
CA GLU A 62 -2.39 12.32 -18.18
C GLU A 62 -3.07 13.40 -19.01
N HIS A 63 -3.92 14.22 -18.37
CA HIS A 63 -4.48 15.43 -18.95
C HIS A 63 -4.29 16.58 -17.96
N ASP A 64 -3.54 17.62 -18.36
CA ASP A 64 -3.18 18.79 -17.53
C ASP A 64 -2.69 18.41 -16.11
N GLY A 65 -1.79 17.41 -16.02
CA GLY A 65 -1.22 16.94 -14.75
C GLY A 65 -2.10 15.99 -13.94
N VAL A 66 -3.26 15.58 -14.50
CA VAL A 66 -4.20 14.68 -13.84
C VAL A 66 -4.26 13.34 -14.58
N PRO A 67 -3.99 12.21 -13.91
CA PRO A 67 -4.18 10.89 -14.52
C PRO A 67 -5.67 10.49 -14.62
N HIS A 68 -6.03 9.93 -15.77
CA HIS A 68 -7.35 9.40 -16.09
C HIS A 68 -7.26 7.97 -16.61
N LEU A 69 -8.22 7.13 -16.23
CA LEU A 69 -8.42 5.83 -16.85
C LEU A 69 -9.12 5.97 -18.20
N VAL A 70 -8.55 5.32 -19.20
CA VAL A 70 -9.06 5.23 -20.57
C VAL A 70 -9.10 3.76 -21.03
N PRO A 71 -9.87 3.39 -22.07
CA PRO A 71 -9.72 2.07 -22.67
C PRO A 71 -8.28 1.80 -23.12
N ALA A 72 -7.77 0.60 -22.88
CA ALA A 72 -6.47 0.18 -23.41
C ALA A 72 -6.48 0.12 -24.95
N THR A 73 -5.31 0.25 -25.58
CA THR A 73 -5.17 0.18 -27.04
C THR A 73 -5.40 -1.23 -27.59
N ARG A 74 -5.25 -2.25 -26.75
CA ARG A 74 -5.45 -3.66 -27.05
C ARG A 74 -6.30 -4.32 -25.98
N HIS A 75 -7.16 -5.24 -26.39
CA HIS A 75 -7.94 -6.05 -25.46
C HIS A 75 -7.03 -7.07 -24.75
N PRO A 76 -7.19 -7.29 -23.43
CA PRO A 76 -6.47 -8.37 -22.76
C PRO A 76 -6.84 -9.73 -23.36
N SER A 77 -5.84 -10.57 -23.59
CA SER A 77 -6.00 -11.95 -24.06
C SER A 77 -5.13 -12.89 -23.25
N LEU A 78 -5.42 -14.18 -23.31
CA LEU A 78 -4.55 -15.22 -22.79
C LEU A 78 -3.32 -15.37 -23.71
N GLU A 79 -2.14 -15.17 -23.14
CA GLU A 79 -0.85 -15.36 -23.81
C GLU A 79 -0.16 -16.63 -23.31
N THR A 80 0.80 -17.17 -24.05
CA THR A 80 1.72 -18.21 -23.56
C THR A 80 3.03 -17.58 -23.10
N GLY A 81 3.65 -18.11 -22.05
CA GLY A 81 4.95 -17.62 -21.55
C GLY A 81 5.92 -18.75 -21.21
N GLU A 82 7.19 -18.39 -21.01
CA GLU A 82 8.27 -19.35 -20.76
C GLU A 82 8.46 -19.65 -19.26
N SER A 83 8.23 -18.66 -18.39
CA SER A 83 8.38 -18.84 -16.95
C SER A 83 7.40 -17.98 -16.14
N VAL A 84 7.05 -18.48 -14.95
CA VAL A 84 6.21 -17.74 -14.00
C VAL A 84 6.89 -16.45 -13.55
N GLU A 85 8.20 -16.48 -13.28
CA GLU A 85 8.95 -15.30 -12.85
C GLU A 85 8.92 -14.18 -13.90
N GLU A 86 9.17 -14.51 -15.18
CA GLU A 86 9.13 -13.52 -16.26
C GLU A 86 7.72 -12.93 -16.41
N ALA A 87 6.68 -13.78 -16.39
CA ALA A 87 5.31 -13.34 -16.47
C ALA A 87 4.97 -12.34 -15.35
N VAL A 88 5.41 -12.61 -14.12
CA VAL A 88 5.22 -11.74 -12.95
C VAL A 88 6.00 -10.43 -13.08
N ARG A 89 7.27 -10.46 -13.51
CA ARG A 89 8.16 -9.29 -13.51
C ARG A 89 8.01 -8.39 -14.73
N ARG A 90 7.48 -8.89 -15.85
CA ARG A 90 7.30 -8.12 -17.10
C ARG A 90 6.57 -6.79 -16.80
N PRO A 91 7.18 -5.62 -17.10
CA PRO A 91 6.60 -4.31 -16.78
C PRO A 91 5.24 -4.08 -17.44
N PHE A 92 4.42 -3.22 -16.84
CA PHE A 92 3.23 -2.69 -17.50
C PHE A 92 3.55 -1.43 -18.28
N ASP A 93 3.02 -1.35 -19.50
CA ASP A 93 2.87 -0.08 -20.21
C ASP A 93 1.59 0.58 -19.70
N LEU A 94 1.71 1.49 -18.74
CA LEU A 94 0.54 2.18 -18.18
C LEU A 94 -0.17 3.06 -19.22
N GLU A 95 0.53 3.60 -20.22
CA GLU A 95 -0.04 4.54 -21.18
C GLU A 95 -0.95 3.86 -22.20
N ASN A 96 -0.55 2.66 -22.64
CA ASN A 96 -1.28 1.90 -23.66
C ASN A 96 -2.10 0.75 -23.06
N GLY A 97 -1.72 0.25 -21.89
CA GLY A 97 -2.37 -0.88 -21.22
C GLY A 97 -2.28 -2.21 -21.98
N PRO A 98 -3.12 -3.19 -21.61
CA PRO A 98 -4.05 -3.19 -20.48
C PRO A 98 -3.36 -3.31 -19.12
N LEU A 99 -4.10 -3.01 -18.05
CA LEU A 99 -3.65 -3.14 -16.65
C LEU A 99 -3.87 -4.55 -16.05
N VAL A 100 -4.09 -5.55 -16.90
CA VAL A 100 -4.08 -6.98 -16.56
C VAL A 100 -3.37 -7.79 -17.65
N ARG A 101 -2.70 -8.87 -17.24
CA ARG A 101 -2.06 -9.85 -18.13
C ARG A 101 -2.43 -11.25 -17.67
N PHE A 102 -2.78 -12.11 -18.62
CA PHE A 102 -3.04 -13.53 -18.40
C PHE A 102 -1.98 -14.31 -19.19
N THR A 103 -1.20 -15.15 -18.52
CA THR A 103 -0.10 -15.90 -19.14
C THR A 103 -0.19 -17.35 -18.71
N LEU A 104 -0.33 -18.26 -19.68
CA LEU A 104 -0.25 -19.70 -19.46
C LEU A 104 1.22 -20.14 -19.63
N VAL A 105 1.79 -20.72 -18.58
CA VAL A 105 3.12 -21.31 -18.55
C VAL A 105 2.92 -22.78 -18.21
N ASP A 106 3.08 -23.67 -19.20
CA ASP A 106 2.71 -25.08 -19.10
C ASP A 106 1.27 -25.28 -18.58
N ASP A 107 1.11 -25.83 -17.36
CA ASP A 107 -0.15 -26.09 -16.66
C ASP A 107 -0.48 -25.01 -15.59
N THR A 108 0.20 -23.87 -15.66
CA THR A 108 0.12 -22.80 -14.67
C THR A 108 -0.38 -21.52 -15.31
N LEU A 109 -1.55 -21.04 -14.87
CA LEU A 109 -2.05 -19.72 -15.23
C LEU A 109 -1.50 -18.67 -14.27
N VAL A 110 -0.74 -17.73 -14.81
CA VAL A 110 -0.24 -16.54 -14.13
C VAL A 110 -1.10 -15.35 -14.53
N ILE A 111 -1.73 -14.74 -13.54
CA ILE A 111 -2.56 -13.55 -13.72
C ILE A 111 -1.86 -12.41 -13.00
N VAL A 112 -1.52 -11.34 -13.71
CA VAL A 112 -0.91 -10.16 -13.09
C VAL A 112 -1.80 -8.97 -13.40
N ALA A 113 -2.31 -8.33 -12.36
CA ALA A 113 -3.00 -7.05 -12.48
C ALA A 113 -2.17 -5.94 -11.82
N HIS A 114 -2.29 -4.72 -12.33
CA HIS A 114 -1.63 -3.57 -11.73
C HIS A 114 -2.43 -3.06 -10.51
N HIS A 115 -1.76 -2.70 -9.42
CA HIS A 115 -2.39 -2.24 -8.18
C HIS A 115 -3.27 -0.99 -8.37
N LEU A 116 -3.04 -0.22 -9.44
CA LEU A 116 -3.91 0.89 -9.87
C LEU A 116 -5.37 0.48 -10.10
N VAL A 117 -5.66 -0.77 -10.47
CA VAL A 117 -7.04 -1.23 -10.74
C VAL A 117 -7.40 -2.48 -9.93
N PHE A 118 -6.54 -2.86 -8.99
CA PHE A 118 -6.60 -4.16 -8.33
C PHE A 118 -6.11 -4.04 -6.88
N ASP A 119 -6.65 -4.88 -6.01
CA ASP A 119 -6.25 -4.94 -4.60
C ASP A 119 -6.30 -6.40 -4.10
N GLY A 120 -6.10 -6.60 -2.79
CA GLY A 120 -6.19 -7.92 -2.17
C GLY A 120 -7.56 -8.58 -2.38
N GLY A 121 -8.66 -7.87 -2.13
CA GLY A 121 -10.02 -8.42 -2.30
C GLY A 121 -10.36 -8.75 -3.76
N SER A 122 -9.81 -8.01 -4.71
CA SER A 122 -9.97 -8.24 -6.14
C SER A 122 -9.41 -9.60 -6.56
N LYS A 123 -8.42 -10.14 -5.85
CA LYS A 123 -7.90 -11.50 -6.10
C LYS A 123 -8.98 -12.55 -5.94
N ASP A 124 -9.81 -12.42 -4.90
CA ASP A 124 -10.85 -13.40 -4.60
C ASP A 124 -12.01 -13.30 -5.60
N VAL A 125 -12.42 -12.08 -5.93
CA VAL A 125 -13.42 -11.81 -6.98
C VAL A 125 -12.96 -12.37 -8.33
N LEU A 126 -11.72 -12.07 -8.74
CA LEU A 126 -11.18 -12.52 -10.02
C LEU A 126 -11.12 -14.05 -10.10
N VAL A 127 -10.61 -14.72 -9.07
CA VAL A 127 -10.52 -16.19 -9.05
C VAL A 127 -11.91 -16.83 -9.09
N ALA A 128 -12.87 -16.29 -8.34
CA ALA A 128 -14.24 -16.80 -8.32
C ALA A 128 -14.94 -16.66 -9.68
N ASP A 129 -14.84 -15.48 -10.31
CA ASP A 129 -15.45 -15.24 -11.61
C ASP A 129 -14.76 -16.04 -12.73
N LEU A 130 -13.43 -16.13 -12.71
CA LEU A 130 -12.68 -16.94 -13.66
C LEU A 130 -13.11 -18.40 -13.60
N ALA A 131 -13.30 -18.95 -12.39
CA ALA A 131 -13.76 -20.31 -12.18
C ALA A 131 -15.17 -20.53 -12.69
N ALA A 132 -16.09 -19.62 -12.37
CA ALA A 132 -17.46 -19.67 -12.84
C ALA A 132 -17.52 -19.65 -14.37
N PHE A 133 -16.79 -18.74 -15.03
CA PHE A 133 -16.78 -18.66 -16.49
C PHE A 133 -16.12 -19.87 -17.14
N ALA A 134 -15.04 -20.42 -16.56
CA ALA A 134 -14.41 -21.64 -17.05
C ALA A 134 -15.35 -22.85 -16.97
N ALA A 135 -16.20 -22.91 -15.94
CA ALA A 135 -17.25 -23.92 -15.80
C ALA A 135 -18.50 -23.66 -16.68
N GLY A 136 -18.53 -22.56 -17.45
CA GLY A 136 -19.69 -22.16 -18.25
C GLY A 136 -20.86 -21.58 -17.43
N ALA A 137 -20.63 -21.27 -16.16
CA ALA A 137 -21.60 -20.57 -15.32
C ALA A 137 -21.60 -19.06 -15.61
N VAL A 138 -22.71 -18.41 -15.25
CA VAL A 138 -22.87 -16.95 -15.34
C VAL A 138 -22.97 -16.39 -13.92
N PRO A 139 -21.95 -15.67 -13.44
CA PRO A 139 -22.02 -15.00 -12.14
C PRO A 139 -23.18 -13.99 -12.08
N PRO A 140 -23.76 -13.73 -10.89
CA PRO A 140 -24.83 -12.74 -10.73
C PRO A 140 -24.43 -11.35 -11.27
N PRO A 141 -25.35 -10.54 -11.79
CA PRO A 141 -25.02 -9.19 -12.26
C PRO A 141 -24.43 -8.35 -11.12
N ILE A 142 -23.53 -7.44 -11.48
CA ILE A 142 -22.94 -6.45 -10.56
C ILE A 142 -23.48 -5.08 -10.97
N GLU A 143 -24.00 -4.33 -9.99
CA GLU A 143 -24.43 -2.96 -10.23
C GLU A 143 -23.24 -2.06 -10.56
N PRO A 144 -23.33 -1.16 -11.56
CA PRO A 144 -22.22 -0.26 -11.88
C PRO A 144 -21.83 0.64 -10.69
N LEU A 145 -20.53 0.76 -10.43
CA LEU A 145 -19.98 1.59 -9.35
C LEU A 145 -18.88 2.51 -9.90
N ASP A 146 -19.02 3.83 -9.69
CA ASP A 146 -17.92 4.78 -9.90
C ASP A 146 -17.13 4.95 -8.59
N HIS A 147 -16.16 4.06 -8.40
CA HIS A 147 -15.29 4.07 -7.21
C HIS A 147 -14.55 5.39 -7.03
N ALA A 148 -14.06 5.99 -8.12
CA ALA A 148 -13.23 7.19 -8.03
C ALA A 148 -14.06 8.41 -7.59
N ALA A 149 -15.25 8.60 -8.16
CA ALA A 149 -16.17 9.66 -7.73
C ALA A 149 -16.63 9.43 -6.29
N GLY A 150 -17.08 8.21 -5.97
CA GLY A 150 -17.55 7.88 -4.62
C GLY A 150 -16.46 8.03 -3.55
N GLN A 151 -15.21 7.65 -3.83
CA GLN A 151 -14.09 7.88 -2.90
C GLN A 151 -13.88 9.38 -2.66
N ARG A 152 -13.92 10.21 -3.71
CA ARG A 152 -13.69 11.66 -3.58
C ARG A 152 -14.75 12.32 -2.70
N GLU A 153 -16.01 11.93 -2.84
CA GLU A 153 -17.11 12.40 -1.99
C GLU A 153 -16.92 12.00 -0.53
N ARG A 154 -16.63 10.72 -0.26
CA ARG A 154 -16.37 10.22 1.10
C ARG A 154 -15.18 10.91 1.76
N VAL A 155 -14.10 11.13 1.00
CA VAL A 155 -12.92 11.84 1.50
C VAL A 155 -13.26 13.30 1.80
N ALA A 156 -13.96 13.99 0.90
CA ALA A 156 -14.35 15.38 1.12
C ALA A 156 -15.20 15.55 2.39
N ALA A 157 -16.10 14.61 2.67
CA ALA A 157 -16.94 14.62 3.87
C ALA A 157 -16.14 14.50 5.18
N LEU A 158 -15.03 13.77 5.19
CA LEU A 158 -14.23 13.49 6.39
C LEU A 158 -12.93 14.31 6.49
N LEU A 159 -12.57 15.07 5.45
CA LEU A 159 -11.24 15.66 5.32
C LEU A 159 -10.91 16.65 6.46
N GLY A 160 -11.87 17.48 6.86
CA GLY A 160 -11.67 18.46 7.93
C GLY A 160 -11.38 17.79 9.28
N GLU A 161 -12.18 16.78 9.64
CA GLU A 161 -11.99 16.00 10.86
C GLU A 161 -10.69 15.17 10.82
N ALA A 162 -10.37 14.58 9.66
CA ALA A 162 -9.13 13.84 9.49
C ALA A 162 -7.89 14.74 9.66
N ARG A 163 -7.91 15.97 9.12
CA ARG A 163 -6.84 16.96 9.32
C ARG A 163 -6.64 17.28 10.80
N ALA A 164 -7.73 17.57 11.51
CA ALA A 164 -7.68 17.84 12.95
C ALA A 164 -7.17 16.62 13.74
N PHE A 165 -7.60 15.41 13.35
CA PHE A 165 -7.12 14.17 13.98
C PHE A 165 -5.62 13.97 13.78
N TRP A 166 -5.10 14.19 12.58
CA TRP A 166 -3.70 13.92 12.27
C TRP A 166 -2.72 15.04 12.68
N ALA A 167 -3.19 16.27 12.90
CA ALA A 167 -2.35 17.44 13.20
C ALA A 167 -1.34 17.20 14.34
N ASP A 168 -1.79 16.63 15.46
CA ASP A 168 -0.92 16.35 16.62
C ASP A 168 -0.44 14.88 16.70
N ARG A 169 -0.87 14.03 15.75
CA ARG A 169 -0.62 12.58 15.77
C ARG A 169 0.42 12.13 14.75
N TRP A 170 0.50 12.83 13.62
CA TRP A 170 1.48 12.48 12.60
C TRP A 170 2.89 12.81 13.09
N ARG A 171 3.77 11.82 12.96
CA ARG A 171 5.21 11.94 13.22
C ARG A 171 5.91 11.22 12.09
N GLU A 172 6.81 11.91 11.40
CA GLU A 172 7.55 11.34 10.28
C GLU A 172 8.29 10.07 10.75
N PRO A 173 8.01 8.89 10.16
CA PRO A 173 8.67 7.66 10.57
C PRO A 173 10.18 7.72 10.39
N GLY A 174 10.91 7.53 11.50
CA GLY A 174 12.36 7.40 11.53
C GLY A 174 12.84 5.98 11.21
N GLU A 175 14.08 5.69 11.56
CA GLU A 175 14.68 4.36 11.42
C GLU A 175 14.02 3.36 12.39
N THR A 176 13.82 2.12 11.96
CA THR A 176 13.37 1.01 12.83
C THR A 176 14.56 0.11 13.15
N LEU A 177 14.95 0.05 14.41
CA LEU A 177 16.05 -0.78 14.89
C LEU A 177 15.69 -2.27 14.83
N LEU A 178 16.66 -3.08 14.44
CA LEU A 178 16.62 -4.54 14.44
C LEU A 178 17.94 -5.09 15.03
N PRO A 179 18.00 -6.36 15.44
CA PRO A 179 19.26 -6.99 15.79
C PRO A 179 20.22 -6.95 14.60
N GLY A 180 21.39 -6.33 14.79
CA GLY A 180 22.44 -6.23 13.77
C GLY A 180 22.18 -5.28 12.60
N GLY A 181 21.13 -4.45 12.63
CA GLY A 181 20.81 -3.54 11.53
C GLY A 181 19.68 -2.56 11.83
N VAL A 182 19.28 -1.78 10.82
CA VAL A 182 18.12 -0.89 10.93
C VAL A 182 17.39 -0.81 9.58
N LEU A 183 16.08 -0.60 9.63
CA LEU A 183 15.22 -0.37 8.48
C LEU A 183 14.96 1.12 8.31
N ARG A 184 15.07 1.64 7.07
CA ARG A 184 14.92 3.05 6.72
C ARG A 184 14.02 3.25 5.51
N SER A 185 14.08 2.34 4.54
CA SER A 185 13.43 2.56 3.25
C SER A 185 11.90 2.64 3.39
N ARG A 186 11.33 3.64 2.72
CA ARG A 186 9.88 3.79 2.44
C ARG A 186 9.57 3.78 0.94
N ARG A 187 10.59 3.49 0.13
CA ARG A 187 10.50 3.44 -1.34
C ARG A 187 10.21 2.01 -1.80
N ALA A 188 9.82 1.87 -3.05
CA ALA A 188 9.73 0.56 -3.68
C ALA A 188 11.15 0.09 -4.06
N GLY A 189 11.41 -1.20 -3.91
CA GLY A 189 12.72 -1.79 -4.19
C GLY A 189 12.64 -3.27 -4.54
N GLN A 190 13.80 -3.84 -4.91
CA GLN A 190 13.93 -5.28 -5.08
C GLN A 190 13.76 -5.97 -3.73
N GLY A 191 12.94 -7.01 -3.70
CA GLY A 191 12.63 -7.73 -2.47
C GLY A 191 13.14 -9.17 -2.48
N ARG A 192 13.20 -9.74 -1.28
CA ARG A 192 13.21 -11.19 -1.04
C ARG A 192 11.97 -11.58 -0.25
N LEU A 193 11.69 -12.88 -0.22
CA LEU A 193 10.52 -13.45 0.45
C LEU A 193 10.97 -14.51 1.45
N LEU A 194 10.39 -14.48 2.65
CA LEU A 194 10.35 -15.60 3.58
C LEU A 194 8.89 -15.92 3.91
N GLU A 195 8.48 -17.16 3.70
CA GLU A 195 7.16 -17.64 4.12
C GLU A 195 7.26 -18.45 5.39
N PHE A 196 6.30 -18.25 6.30
CA PHE A 196 6.24 -18.95 7.57
C PHE A 196 4.83 -18.99 8.14
N THR A 197 4.62 -19.80 9.17
CA THR A 197 3.34 -19.90 9.89
C THR A 197 3.40 -19.15 11.21
N LEU A 198 2.26 -18.59 11.61
CA LEU A 198 2.06 -17.91 12.88
C LEU A 198 0.90 -18.55 13.65
N ASP A 199 1.18 -18.89 14.90
CA ASP A 199 0.18 -19.36 15.86
C ASP A 199 -0.19 -18.20 16.78
N VAL A 200 -1.17 -17.41 16.35
CA VAL A 200 -1.65 -16.27 17.13
C VAL A 200 -2.66 -16.75 18.18
N PRO A 201 -2.40 -16.52 19.49
CA PRO A 201 -3.31 -16.96 20.55
C PRO A 201 -4.64 -16.21 20.51
N ASP A 202 -5.71 -16.89 20.92
CA ASP A 202 -7.01 -16.27 21.12
C ASP A 202 -7.03 -15.58 22.49
N LEU A 203 -7.17 -14.26 22.49
CA LEU A 203 -7.22 -13.45 23.70
C LEU A 203 -8.62 -12.82 23.82
N PRO A 204 -9.36 -13.05 24.92
CA PRO A 204 -10.71 -12.52 25.08
C PRO A 204 -10.80 -11.02 24.83
N GLY A 205 -11.73 -10.62 23.96
CA GLY A 205 -11.99 -9.21 23.65
C GLY A 205 -11.06 -8.60 22.59
N LEU A 206 -10.09 -9.35 22.07
CA LEU A 206 -9.18 -8.94 21.00
C LEU A 206 -9.37 -9.83 19.77
N THR A 207 -9.18 -9.24 18.59
CA THR A 207 -9.10 -9.99 17.33
C THR A 207 -7.69 -10.56 17.16
N ARG A 208 -7.54 -11.64 16.38
CA ARG A 208 -6.21 -12.19 16.08
C ARG A 208 -5.29 -11.17 15.37
N PHE A 209 -5.85 -10.26 14.57
CA PHE A 209 -5.08 -9.16 13.97
C PHE A 209 -4.53 -8.20 15.03
N GLU A 210 -5.36 -7.79 15.99
CA GLU A 210 -4.94 -6.90 17.09
C GLU A 210 -3.85 -7.54 17.95
N VAL A 211 -3.97 -8.85 18.24
CA VAL A 211 -2.93 -9.60 18.97
C VAL A 211 -1.64 -9.68 18.16
N LEU A 212 -1.71 -9.98 16.87
CA LEU A 212 -0.55 -10.03 15.99
C LEU A 212 0.16 -8.67 15.89
N LEU A 213 -0.59 -7.59 15.69
CA LEU A 213 -0.03 -6.25 15.58
C LEU A 213 0.62 -5.82 16.91
N ALA A 214 -0.01 -6.12 18.05
CA ALA A 214 0.58 -5.88 19.36
C ALA A 214 1.86 -6.70 19.57
N ALA A 215 1.88 -7.98 19.17
CA ALA A 215 3.08 -8.81 19.24
C ALA A 215 4.22 -8.27 18.36
N LEU A 216 3.92 -7.79 17.15
CA LEU A 216 4.90 -7.14 16.27
C LEU A 216 5.44 -5.86 16.90
N HIS A 217 4.58 -5.00 17.44
CA HIS A 217 5.03 -3.76 18.09
C HIS A 217 5.87 -4.07 19.33
N ALA A 218 5.50 -5.07 20.14
CA ALA A 218 6.29 -5.54 21.27
C ALA A 218 7.66 -6.08 20.86
N LEU A 219 7.72 -6.82 19.75
CA LEU A 219 8.98 -7.26 19.17
C LEU A 219 9.86 -6.08 18.76
N LEU A 220 9.32 -5.11 18.02
CA LEU A 220 10.08 -3.93 17.61
C LEU A 220 10.55 -3.11 18.82
N MET A 221 9.74 -2.97 19.87
CA MET A 221 10.16 -2.30 21.11
C MET A 221 11.32 -3.02 21.79
N SER A 222 11.28 -4.35 21.83
CA SER A 222 12.36 -5.15 22.44
C SER A 222 13.65 -5.18 21.62
N TYR A 223 13.64 -4.69 20.37
CA TYR A 223 14.83 -4.33 19.59
C TYR A 223 15.37 -2.92 19.90
N GLY A 224 14.75 -2.19 20.83
CA GLY A 224 15.21 -0.87 21.29
C GLY A 224 14.44 0.32 20.69
N ASN A 225 13.34 0.09 19.97
CA ASN A 225 12.52 1.17 19.42
C ASN A 225 11.58 1.74 20.50
N ALA A 226 11.83 2.97 20.96
CA ALA A 226 10.97 3.62 21.96
C ALA A 226 9.60 4.02 21.38
N ASP A 227 9.61 4.64 20.20
CA ASP A 227 8.40 4.95 19.43
C ASP A 227 8.31 4.00 18.23
N VAL A 228 7.42 3.02 18.31
CA VAL A 228 7.17 2.11 17.19
C VAL A 228 6.11 2.70 16.28
N VAL A 229 6.37 2.65 14.97
CA VAL A 229 5.39 2.94 13.93
C VAL A 229 5.38 1.80 12.92
N THR A 230 4.18 1.31 12.61
CA THR A 230 3.95 0.44 11.46
C THR A 230 2.88 1.06 10.58
N ALA A 231 2.97 0.80 9.28
CA ALA A 231 1.89 1.10 8.36
C ALA A 231 0.96 -0.11 8.25
N ILE A 232 -0.35 0.11 8.19
CA ILE A 232 -1.31 -0.97 8.02
C ILE A 232 -2.12 -0.78 6.73
N ASP A 233 -2.18 -1.81 5.90
CA ASP A 233 -3.02 -1.85 4.71
C ASP A 233 -4.48 -2.14 5.15
N LEU A 234 -5.39 -1.22 4.84
CA LEU A 234 -6.80 -1.25 5.21
C LEU A 234 -7.71 -1.34 4.00
N SER A 235 -8.67 -2.25 4.05
CA SER A 235 -9.76 -2.30 3.07
C SER A 235 -10.70 -1.11 3.25
N THR A 236 -11.00 -0.43 2.14
CA THR A 236 -12.06 0.59 2.04
C THR A 236 -13.33 0.02 1.40
N ARG A 237 -13.42 -1.31 1.28
CA ARG A 237 -14.61 -1.96 0.72
C ARG A 237 -15.82 -1.77 1.64
N THR A 238 -16.93 -1.39 1.02
CA THR A 238 -18.29 -1.43 1.55
C THR A 238 -19.02 -2.66 1.01
N ALA A 239 -20.22 -2.94 1.53
CA ALA A 239 -21.10 -3.99 1.02
C ALA A 239 -21.41 -3.82 -0.49
N GLU A 240 -21.57 -2.58 -0.95
CA GLU A 240 -21.83 -2.27 -2.36
C GLU A 240 -20.62 -2.63 -3.27
N SER A 241 -19.40 -2.48 -2.74
CA SER A 241 -18.16 -2.73 -3.50
C SER A 241 -17.63 -4.17 -3.38
N GLU A 242 -18.29 -5.05 -2.61
CA GLU A 242 -17.76 -6.38 -2.26
C GLU A 242 -17.48 -7.24 -3.51
N GLY A 243 -18.37 -7.21 -4.49
CA GLY A 243 -18.24 -7.94 -5.77
C GLY A 243 -17.38 -7.26 -6.84
N HIS A 244 -16.79 -6.09 -6.55
CA HIS A 244 -16.07 -5.30 -7.56
C HIS A 244 -14.56 -5.55 -7.56
N ILE A 245 -13.95 -5.58 -8.74
CA ILE A 245 -12.50 -5.40 -8.89
C ILE A 245 -12.17 -3.91 -8.83
N GLY A 246 -11.14 -3.53 -8.05
CA GLY A 246 -10.70 -2.16 -7.92
C GLY A 246 -9.70 -1.94 -6.78
N PRO A 247 -9.10 -0.75 -6.67
CA PRO A 247 -8.16 -0.40 -5.61
C PRO A 247 -8.92 0.11 -4.36
N PHE A 248 -9.56 -0.80 -3.64
CA PHE A 248 -10.29 -0.48 -2.40
C PHE A 248 -9.38 -0.67 -1.18
N VAL A 249 -8.24 0.02 -1.21
CA VAL A 249 -7.24 -0.01 -0.14
C VAL A 249 -6.81 1.40 0.23
N ASN A 250 -6.50 1.59 1.50
CA ASN A 250 -5.76 2.74 2.00
C ASN A 250 -4.71 2.24 3.00
N GLU A 251 -3.63 2.98 3.17
CA GLU A 251 -2.62 2.67 4.19
C GLU A 251 -2.65 3.77 5.25
N LEU A 252 -2.61 3.40 6.53
CA LEU A 252 -2.57 4.35 7.64
C LEU A 252 -1.48 3.96 8.65
N PRO A 253 -0.86 4.93 9.33
CA PRO A 253 0.15 4.64 10.34
C PRO A 253 -0.51 4.26 11.67
N VAL A 254 0.13 3.37 12.41
CA VAL A 254 -0.21 3.03 13.80
C VAL A 254 1.03 3.23 14.65
N PHE A 255 0.91 4.11 15.64
CA PHE A 255 1.97 4.43 16.56
C PHE A 255 1.75 3.76 17.91
N SER A 256 2.83 3.37 18.58
CA SER A 256 2.78 2.91 19.97
C SER A 256 4.05 3.22 20.75
N SER A 257 3.89 3.63 22.00
CA SER A 257 4.97 3.80 22.98
C SER A 257 4.45 3.47 24.40
N PRO A 258 3.97 2.23 24.66
CA PRO A 258 3.56 1.82 26.01
C PRO A 258 4.76 1.77 26.98
N PRO A 259 4.52 1.87 28.30
CA PRO A 259 5.53 1.59 29.31
C PRO A 259 6.09 0.15 29.19
N PRO A 260 7.41 -0.07 29.38
CA PRO A 260 8.02 -1.41 29.29
C PRO A 260 7.45 -2.44 30.27
N ASP A 261 7.01 -1.99 31.44
CA ASP A 261 6.42 -2.81 32.50
C ASP A 261 4.91 -3.09 32.31
N ALA A 262 4.30 -2.53 31.26
CA ALA A 262 2.88 -2.75 30.97
C ALA A 262 2.61 -4.23 30.63
N PRO A 263 1.53 -4.84 31.15
CA PRO A 263 1.09 -6.16 30.71
C PRO A 263 0.75 -6.15 29.22
N PHE A 264 1.11 -7.20 28.49
CA PHE A 264 0.82 -7.32 27.05
C PHE A 264 -0.67 -7.10 26.73
N THR A 265 -1.58 -7.71 27.52
CA THR A 265 -3.03 -7.52 27.36
C THR A 265 -3.50 -6.07 27.52
N THR A 266 -2.91 -5.32 28.44
CA THR A 266 -3.21 -3.89 28.61
C THR A 266 -2.74 -3.10 27.39
N PHE A 267 -1.54 -3.38 26.91
CA PHE A 267 -1.01 -2.76 25.69
C PHE A 267 -1.89 -3.09 24.46
N ALA A 268 -2.23 -4.36 24.24
CA ALA A 268 -3.04 -4.79 23.11
C ALA A 268 -4.45 -4.18 23.14
N ALA A 269 -5.06 -4.03 24.32
CA ALA A 269 -6.34 -3.33 24.48
C ALA A 269 -6.23 -1.83 24.13
N GLY A 270 -5.11 -1.18 24.50
CA GLY A 270 -4.79 0.19 24.09
C GLY A 270 -4.61 0.31 22.58
N LEU A 271 -3.86 -0.62 21.96
CA LEU A 271 -3.65 -0.66 20.52
C LEU A 271 -4.96 -0.88 19.75
N ARG A 272 -5.87 -1.71 20.27
CA ARG A 272 -7.23 -1.85 19.73
C ARG A 272 -7.99 -0.51 19.76
N ALA A 273 -7.90 0.24 20.85
CA ALA A 273 -8.55 1.56 20.94
C ALA A 273 -7.95 2.53 19.90
N GLU A 274 -6.63 2.51 19.74
CA GLU A 274 -5.93 3.29 18.71
C GLU A 274 -6.41 2.92 17.30
N LEU A 275 -6.39 1.64 16.95
CA LEU A 275 -6.86 1.14 15.65
C LEU A 275 -8.30 1.58 15.36
N ARG A 276 -9.20 1.50 16.34
CA ARG A 276 -10.58 1.96 16.17
C ARG A 276 -10.67 3.45 15.87
N SER A 277 -9.81 4.28 16.48
CA SER A 277 -9.76 5.71 16.19
C SER A 277 -9.24 6.01 14.79
N VAL A 278 -8.18 5.31 14.36
CA VAL A 278 -7.57 5.41 13.03
C VAL A 278 -8.57 4.94 11.95
N TYR A 279 -9.34 3.88 12.22
CA TYR A 279 -10.30 3.31 11.27
C TYR A 279 -11.46 4.23 10.93
N THR A 280 -11.80 5.19 11.80
CA THR A 280 -12.77 6.26 11.50
C THR A 280 -12.40 7.01 10.23
N TYR A 281 -11.09 7.18 9.96
CA TYR A 281 -10.57 7.93 8.83
C TYR A 281 -10.01 7.04 7.72
N ARG A 282 -10.34 5.74 7.70
CA ARG A 282 -9.81 4.76 6.73
C ARG A 282 -9.99 5.14 5.25
N GLU A 283 -11.00 5.95 4.92
CA GLU A 283 -11.25 6.41 3.56
C GLU A 283 -10.31 7.54 3.12
N VAL A 284 -9.74 8.30 4.07
CA VAL A 284 -8.94 9.50 3.81
C VAL A 284 -7.47 9.11 3.66
N PRO A 285 -6.84 9.26 2.48
CA PRO A 285 -5.41 9.04 2.34
C PRO A 285 -4.63 10.03 3.20
N LEU A 286 -3.58 9.56 3.89
CA LEU A 286 -2.83 10.40 4.81
C LEU A 286 -2.26 11.66 4.13
N ALA A 287 -1.78 11.55 2.90
CA ALA A 287 -1.28 12.67 2.08
C ALA A 287 -2.32 13.78 1.80
N ARG A 288 -3.60 13.57 2.16
CA ARG A 288 -4.65 14.61 2.12
C ARG A 288 -4.86 15.29 3.46
N ALA A 289 -4.64 14.56 4.55
CA ALA A 289 -4.84 15.03 5.90
C ALA A 289 -3.57 15.68 6.50
N VAL A 290 -2.38 15.28 6.02
CA VAL A 290 -1.08 15.78 6.47
C VAL A 290 -0.44 16.58 5.34
N ALA A 291 -0.15 17.84 5.62
CA ALA A 291 0.57 18.75 4.72
C ALA A 291 2.02 18.30 4.53
N GLY A 292 2.58 18.50 3.34
CA GLY A 292 4.01 18.27 3.08
C GLY A 292 4.45 16.80 2.97
N LEU A 293 3.52 15.84 3.05
CA LEU A 293 3.87 14.42 2.97
C LEU A 293 4.45 14.05 1.60
N LYS A 294 5.74 13.71 1.55
CA LYS A 294 6.44 13.27 0.35
C LYS A 294 5.83 11.96 -0.19
N PRO A 295 5.79 11.75 -1.52
CA PRO A 295 5.35 10.46 -2.08
C PRO A 295 6.18 9.30 -1.54
N HIS A 296 5.50 8.23 -1.18
CA HIS A 296 6.10 7.02 -0.62
C HIS A 296 5.45 5.77 -1.20
N ALA A 297 6.18 4.66 -1.21
CA ALA A 297 5.61 3.36 -1.54
C ALA A 297 4.93 2.72 -0.32
N ALA A 298 5.42 3.05 0.88
CA ALA A 298 4.87 2.65 2.18
C ALA A 298 5.04 3.80 3.20
N LEU A 299 4.08 3.98 4.10
CA LEU A 299 4.09 5.07 5.08
C LEU A 299 5.20 4.95 6.12
N ALA A 300 5.59 3.72 6.47
CA ALA A 300 6.63 3.41 7.45
C ALA A 300 7.57 2.31 6.90
N PRO A 301 8.79 2.15 7.46
CA PRO A 301 9.70 1.09 7.03
C PRO A 301 9.12 -0.32 7.18
N VAL A 302 8.25 -0.51 8.18
CA VAL A 302 7.52 -1.75 8.44
C VAL A 302 6.05 -1.57 8.09
N SER A 303 5.52 -2.42 7.22
CA SER A 303 4.10 -2.45 6.84
C SER A 303 3.46 -3.81 7.10
N VAL A 304 2.16 -3.81 7.42
CA VAL A 304 1.38 -5.01 7.72
C VAL A 304 0.11 -5.04 6.87
N SER A 305 -0.07 -6.12 6.12
CA SER A 305 -1.33 -6.42 5.45
C SER A 305 -1.92 -7.68 6.08
N TYR A 306 -3.14 -7.59 6.56
CA TYR A 306 -3.85 -8.75 7.11
C TYR A 306 -5.15 -8.99 6.33
N ARG A 307 -5.36 -10.24 5.92
CA ARG A 307 -6.62 -10.68 5.33
C ARG A 307 -7.08 -11.96 6.00
N ARG A 308 -8.39 -12.05 6.21
CA ARG A 308 -9.04 -13.32 6.50
C ARG A 308 -9.24 -14.03 5.18
N ALA A 309 -8.83 -15.29 5.09
CA ALA A 309 -9.22 -16.14 3.99
C ALA A 309 -10.76 -16.16 3.98
N ALA A 310 -11.37 -15.62 2.93
CA ALA A 310 -12.81 -15.64 2.82
C ALA A 310 -13.31 -17.09 2.79
N ALA A 311 -14.53 -17.34 3.26
CA ALA A 311 -15.23 -18.62 3.10
C ALA A 311 -15.48 -18.98 1.62
N TYR A 312 -15.09 -18.13 0.67
CA TYR A 312 -15.04 -18.45 -0.75
C TYR A 312 -13.98 -19.52 -1.01
N GLY A 313 -14.45 -20.77 -1.07
CA GLY A 313 -13.88 -21.76 -1.97
C GLY A 313 -12.45 -22.14 -1.65
N THR A 314 -12.33 -22.87 -0.57
CA THR A 314 -11.11 -23.47 -0.08
C THR A 314 -10.87 -24.77 -0.85
N GLY A 315 -10.07 -24.73 -1.92
CA GLY A 315 -9.37 -25.92 -2.40
C GLY A 315 -9.87 -26.58 -3.68
N SER A 316 -10.98 -26.10 -4.26
CA SER A 316 -11.33 -26.35 -5.65
C SER A 316 -12.46 -25.41 -6.04
N ALA A 317 -12.13 -24.28 -6.68
CA ALA A 317 -12.98 -23.92 -7.81
C ALA A 317 -12.91 -25.16 -8.71
N GLU A 318 -13.98 -25.93 -8.89
CA GLU A 318 -13.90 -27.21 -9.62
C GLU A 318 -13.10 -27.00 -10.93
N GLY A 319 -11.92 -27.64 -11.02
CA GLY A 319 -10.98 -27.47 -12.15
C GLY A 319 -9.73 -26.60 -11.90
N PHE A 320 -9.70 -25.73 -10.88
CA PHE A 320 -8.53 -24.93 -10.48
C PHE A 320 -7.92 -25.51 -9.19
N GLY A 321 -6.71 -26.08 -9.29
CA GLY A 321 -6.03 -26.75 -8.20
C GLY A 321 -5.50 -25.78 -7.13
N GLN A 322 -4.18 -25.60 -7.09
CA GLN A 322 -3.55 -24.72 -6.10
C GLN A 322 -3.60 -23.27 -6.58
N VAL A 323 -4.21 -22.39 -5.77
CA VAL A 323 -4.26 -20.94 -6.05
C VAL A 323 -3.41 -20.19 -5.04
N ASP A 324 -2.27 -19.67 -5.50
CA ASP A 324 -1.41 -18.78 -4.73
C ASP A 324 -1.85 -17.31 -4.94
N ARG A 325 -2.43 -16.75 -3.88
CA ARG A 325 -2.89 -15.34 -3.81
C ARG A 325 -1.84 -14.41 -3.19
N LEU A 326 -0.78 -14.95 -2.62
CA LEU A 326 0.32 -14.19 -2.02
C LEU A 326 1.59 -14.23 -2.90
N ALA A 327 1.46 -14.76 -4.12
CA ALA A 327 2.49 -14.82 -5.14
C ALA A 327 3.40 -13.58 -5.09
N PHE A 328 4.69 -13.87 -5.02
CA PHE A 328 5.70 -12.86 -4.80
C PHE A 328 5.99 -12.11 -6.09
N ASN A 329 5.98 -10.78 -6.01
CA ASN A 329 6.24 -9.92 -7.17
C ASN A 329 7.72 -9.51 -7.30
N HIS A 330 8.63 -10.15 -6.54
CA HIS A 330 10.06 -9.84 -6.55
C HIS A 330 10.40 -8.42 -6.06
N ALA A 331 9.48 -7.79 -5.32
CA ALA A 331 9.62 -6.43 -4.83
C ALA A 331 9.09 -6.28 -3.40
N VAL A 332 9.51 -5.20 -2.74
CA VAL A 332 9.02 -4.77 -1.42
C VAL A 332 8.65 -3.29 -1.50
N ARG A 333 7.63 -2.88 -0.73
CA ARG A 333 7.28 -1.48 -0.50
C ARG A 333 7.73 -1.12 0.91
N GLY A 334 8.64 -0.17 1.02
CA GLY A 334 9.39 0.07 2.25
C GLY A 334 10.51 -0.95 2.44
N ALA A 335 10.91 -1.17 3.67
CA ALA A 335 12.01 -2.08 4.00
C ALA A 335 11.52 -3.49 4.34
N LEU A 336 10.35 -3.59 4.98
CA LEU A 336 9.77 -4.85 5.45
C LEU A 336 8.24 -4.80 5.35
N GLN A 337 7.65 -5.78 4.67
CA GLN A 337 6.21 -5.95 4.56
C GLN A 337 5.81 -7.34 5.05
N LEU A 338 4.99 -7.39 6.11
CA LEU A 338 4.39 -8.61 6.64
C LEU A 338 2.98 -8.78 6.08
N GLN A 339 2.81 -9.69 5.12
CA GLN A 339 1.49 -10.05 4.59
C GLN A 339 0.98 -11.32 5.27
N VAL A 340 -0.21 -11.27 5.87
CA VAL A 340 -0.80 -12.36 6.62
C VAL A 340 -2.14 -12.78 6.05
N LEU A 341 -2.31 -14.08 5.86
CA LEU A 341 -3.55 -14.73 5.50
C LEU A 341 -4.00 -15.62 6.67
N ASP A 342 -5.12 -15.25 7.28
CA ASP A 342 -5.72 -15.97 8.39
C ASP A 342 -6.71 -17.03 7.89
N HIS A 343 -6.43 -18.30 8.20
CA HIS A 343 -7.25 -19.44 7.78
C HIS A 343 -8.30 -19.87 8.80
N ALA A 344 -8.50 -19.11 9.89
CA ALA A 344 -9.48 -19.43 10.93
C ALA A 344 -10.88 -19.73 10.36
N GLY A 345 -11.42 -20.90 10.69
CA GLY A 345 -12.75 -21.36 10.26
C GLY A 345 -12.76 -22.32 9.06
N ARG A 346 -11.60 -22.71 8.51
CA ARG A 346 -11.50 -23.75 7.47
C ARG A 346 -11.40 -25.13 8.11
N SER A 347 -12.42 -25.97 7.93
CA SER A 347 -12.28 -27.42 7.99
C SER A 347 -12.00 -27.91 6.58
N ASP A 348 -10.74 -28.08 6.20
CA ASP A 348 -10.49 -29.09 5.17
C ASP A 348 -10.82 -30.44 5.82
N GLY A 349 -11.40 -31.39 5.08
CA GLY A 349 -11.78 -32.69 5.65
C GLY A 349 -10.59 -33.55 6.10
N SER A 350 -9.40 -32.98 6.34
CA SER A 350 -8.27 -33.67 6.93
C SER A 350 -8.37 -33.60 8.45
N ALA A 351 -8.11 -34.73 9.11
CA ALA A 351 -8.15 -34.85 10.57
C ALA A 351 -6.99 -34.12 11.29
N VAL A 352 -6.39 -33.10 10.67
CA VAL A 352 -5.33 -32.27 11.27
C VAL A 352 -5.85 -30.84 11.35
N SER A 353 -6.42 -30.50 12.50
CA SER A 353 -6.63 -29.11 12.90
C SER A 353 -5.32 -28.34 12.78
N ALA A 354 -5.25 -27.31 11.94
CA ALA A 354 -4.19 -26.31 12.05
C ALA A 354 -4.80 -24.91 11.99
N PRO A 355 -5.26 -24.34 13.12
CA PRO A 355 -5.73 -22.96 13.17
C PRO A 355 -4.55 -21.97 13.12
N GLY A 356 -3.68 -22.08 12.12
CA GLY A 356 -2.53 -21.20 11.90
C GLY A 356 -2.81 -20.10 10.88
N MET A 357 -2.07 -19.00 10.95
CA MET A 357 -2.00 -18.02 9.87
C MET A 357 -0.79 -18.29 8.97
N THR A 358 -0.90 -18.05 7.67
CA THR A 358 0.26 -18.01 6.78
C THR A 358 0.77 -16.57 6.69
N ALA A 359 2.06 -16.39 6.91
CA ALA A 359 2.76 -15.12 6.80
C ALA A 359 3.75 -15.17 5.63
N SER A 360 3.82 -14.06 4.91
CA SER A 360 4.71 -13.78 3.80
C SER A 360 5.46 -12.48 4.16
N LEU A 361 6.73 -12.62 4.53
CA LEU A 361 7.62 -11.52 4.86
C LEU A 361 8.42 -11.13 3.64
N ARG A 362 8.05 -10.00 3.05
CA ARG A 362 8.79 -9.40 1.93
C ARG A 362 9.74 -8.36 2.53
N TYR A 363 11.01 -8.41 2.15
CA TYR A 363 12.01 -7.55 2.78
C TYR A 363 13.07 -7.09 1.78
N ASP A 364 13.68 -5.94 2.06
CA ASP A 364 14.88 -5.48 1.39
C ASP A 364 16.10 -6.27 1.94
N PRO A 365 16.78 -7.08 1.12
CA PRO A 365 17.93 -7.86 1.58
C PRO A 365 19.15 -7.01 1.97
N GLY A 366 19.18 -5.72 1.62
CA GLY A 366 20.20 -4.76 2.05
C GLY A 366 19.96 -4.19 3.44
N GLU A 367 18.72 -4.23 3.95
CA GLU A 367 18.36 -3.68 5.27
C GLU A 367 18.01 -4.77 6.31
N LEU A 368 17.42 -5.89 5.89
CA LEU A 368 17.12 -7.04 6.78
C LEU A 368 18.05 -8.22 6.51
N ALA A 369 19.11 -8.34 7.32
CA ALA A 369 20.11 -9.40 7.19
C ALA A 369 19.64 -10.78 7.69
N ASP A 370 18.83 -10.82 8.76
CA ASP A 370 18.34 -12.06 9.37
C ASP A 370 16.80 -12.14 9.38
N PRO A 371 16.16 -12.43 8.23
CA PRO A 371 14.70 -12.55 8.13
C PRO A 371 14.14 -13.77 8.91
N VAL A 372 14.93 -14.85 9.02
CA VAL A 372 14.55 -16.04 9.79
C VAL A 372 14.61 -15.73 11.28
N GLY A 373 15.66 -15.01 11.70
CA GLY A 373 15.79 -14.22 12.92
C GLY A 373 14.49 -13.62 13.40
N PHE A 374 14.04 -12.63 12.62
CA PHE A 374 12.84 -11.86 12.85
C PHE A 374 11.57 -12.72 12.93
N ALA A 375 11.40 -13.68 12.02
CA ALA A 375 10.23 -14.55 12.01
C ALA A 375 10.14 -15.44 13.26
N ASP A 376 11.27 -15.98 13.71
CA ASP A 376 11.34 -16.79 14.92
C ASP A 376 11.13 -15.97 16.18
N ASP A 377 11.66 -14.75 16.26
CA ASP A 377 11.41 -13.85 17.39
C ASP A 377 9.92 -13.48 17.49
N LEU A 378 9.26 -13.18 16.36
CA LEU A 378 7.82 -12.91 16.34
C LEU A 378 7.01 -14.12 16.84
N ARG A 379 7.39 -15.33 16.44
CA ARG A 379 6.79 -16.57 16.96
C ARG A 379 7.06 -16.76 18.45
N ALA A 380 8.25 -16.45 18.91
CA ALA A 380 8.62 -16.55 20.33
C ALA A 380 7.80 -15.59 21.19
N VAL A 381 7.59 -14.35 20.73
CA VAL A 381 6.70 -13.38 21.38
C VAL A 381 5.27 -13.91 21.44
N LEU A 382 4.71 -14.39 20.32
CA LEU A 382 3.35 -14.95 20.29
C LEU A 382 3.21 -16.18 21.22
N ALA A 383 4.21 -17.06 21.25
CA ALA A 383 4.23 -18.22 22.14
C ALA A 383 4.33 -17.82 23.62
N ALA A 384 5.11 -16.78 23.95
CA ALA A 384 5.20 -16.24 25.30
C ALA A 384 3.86 -15.62 25.75
N VAL A 385 3.20 -14.87 24.88
CA VAL A 385 1.86 -14.32 25.12
C VAL A 385 0.82 -15.43 25.30
N ALA A 386 0.91 -16.53 24.54
CA ALA A 386 0.01 -17.67 24.69
C ALA A 386 0.17 -18.36 26.07
N GLN A 387 1.38 -18.37 26.62
CA GLN A 387 1.67 -18.93 27.95
C GLN A 387 1.22 -18.01 29.08
N ASP A 388 1.46 -16.71 28.93
CA ASP A 388 1.11 -15.69 29.93
C ASP A 388 0.76 -14.36 29.24
N PRO A 389 -0.54 -14.09 28.97
CA PRO A 389 -0.99 -12.85 28.35
C PRO A 389 -0.78 -11.59 29.21
N ALA A 390 -0.50 -11.76 30.50
CA ALA A 390 -0.23 -10.66 31.42
C ALA A 390 1.28 -10.36 31.55
N ARG A 391 2.13 -11.12 30.85
CA ARG A 391 3.59 -10.90 30.86
C ARG A 391 3.91 -9.44 30.50
N PRO A 392 4.75 -8.75 31.29
CA PRO A 392 5.24 -7.41 30.96
C PRO A 392 5.98 -7.40 29.62
N LEU A 393 5.88 -6.29 28.87
CA LEU A 393 6.50 -6.17 27.55
C LEU A 393 8.02 -6.37 27.60
N GLU A 394 8.69 -5.83 28.61
CA GLU A 394 10.14 -5.98 28.82
C GLU A 394 10.58 -7.41 29.12
N MET A 395 9.65 -8.30 29.50
CA MET A 395 9.91 -9.72 29.79
C MET A 395 9.59 -10.64 28.61
N LEU A 396 9.15 -10.10 27.47
CA LEU A 396 8.93 -10.88 26.25
C LEU A 396 10.28 -11.31 25.65
N PRO A 397 10.37 -12.53 25.08
CA PRO A 397 11.64 -13.07 24.62
C PRO A 397 12.18 -12.34 23.39
N THR A 398 13.48 -12.06 23.40
CA THR A 398 14.26 -11.63 22.24
C THR A 398 15.63 -12.30 22.21
N ARG A 399 16.14 -12.56 21.00
CA ARG A 399 17.45 -13.21 20.80
C ARG A 399 18.63 -12.38 21.30
N GLU A 400 18.53 -11.06 21.24
CA GLU A 400 19.52 -10.14 21.81
C GLU A 400 18.81 -8.87 22.33
N PRO A 401 18.74 -8.64 23.65
CA PRO A 401 18.42 -7.31 24.15
C PRO A 401 19.57 -6.37 23.81
N VAL A 402 19.34 -5.39 22.93
CA VAL A 402 20.35 -4.38 22.61
C VAL A 402 20.61 -3.54 23.85
N VAL A 403 21.84 -3.61 24.37
CA VAL A 403 22.34 -2.79 25.48
C VAL A 403 22.77 -1.41 24.96
N ALA A 404 22.18 -0.37 25.56
CA ALA A 404 22.60 1.04 25.61
C ALA A 404 22.71 1.86 24.30
N TRP A 405 21.59 2.51 23.99
CA TRP A 405 21.36 3.84 23.42
C TRP A 405 22.58 4.77 23.16
N PRO A 406 22.80 5.21 21.90
CA PRO A 406 23.11 6.60 21.63
C PRO A 406 21.82 7.43 21.70
N VAL A 407 21.85 8.52 22.46
CA VAL A 407 20.82 9.57 22.36
C VAL A 407 20.88 10.13 20.95
N PRO A 408 19.78 10.12 20.18
CA PRO A 408 19.71 10.94 18.99
C PRO A 408 20.02 12.35 19.44
N ALA A 409 21.13 12.92 18.96
CA ALA A 409 21.30 14.35 19.04
C ALA A 409 20.02 14.97 18.46
N PRO A 410 19.42 15.99 19.08
CA PRO A 410 18.32 16.69 18.45
C PRO A 410 18.78 17.04 17.03
N HIS A 411 18.04 16.56 16.04
CA HIS A 411 18.09 17.17 14.72
C HIS A 411 17.59 18.59 14.93
N LEU A 412 18.54 19.49 15.22
CA LEU A 412 18.36 20.89 14.90
C LEU A 412 18.13 20.87 13.40
N VAL A 413 16.86 20.94 13.02
CA VAL A 413 16.51 21.62 11.80
C VAL A 413 17.12 22.98 11.99
N GLU A 414 18.28 23.20 11.39
CA GLU A 414 18.75 24.55 11.19
C GLU A 414 17.60 25.20 10.42
N ASP A 415 16.86 26.04 11.13
CA ASP A 415 16.15 27.14 10.53
C ASP A 415 17.22 27.95 9.81
N THR A 416 17.55 27.49 8.61
CA THR A 416 18.12 28.34 7.59
C THR A 416 16.97 29.27 7.25
N GLY A 417 16.79 30.26 8.13
CA GLY A 417 16.21 31.55 7.82
C GLY A 417 17.09 32.18 6.75
N ASP A 418 17.10 31.55 5.58
CA ASP A 418 17.67 32.05 4.35
C ASP A 418 16.72 33.13 3.89
N THR A 419 16.93 34.29 4.51
CA THR A 419 16.60 35.59 3.94
C THR A 419 17.51 35.84 2.74
N GLY A 420 17.46 34.92 1.77
CA GLY A 420 18.06 35.10 0.46
C GLY A 420 17.46 36.33 -0.21
N PRO A 421 18.21 36.97 -1.13
CA PRO A 421 17.83 38.26 -1.69
C PRO A 421 16.41 38.21 -2.24
N GLY A 422 15.56 39.12 -1.75
CA GLY A 422 14.12 39.14 -1.99
C GLY A 422 13.79 38.92 -3.46
N VAL A 423 12.88 37.99 -3.71
CA VAL A 423 12.26 37.83 -5.03
C VAL A 423 11.62 39.17 -5.38
N ASP A 424 12.03 39.75 -6.49
CA ASP A 424 11.39 40.95 -7.01
C ASP A 424 9.92 40.61 -7.32
N LEU A 425 8.99 41.17 -6.55
CA LEU A 425 7.55 41.03 -6.78
C LEU A 425 7.13 41.58 -8.16
N ALA A 426 7.98 42.36 -8.83
CA ALA A 426 7.80 42.82 -10.21
C ALA A 426 8.30 41.80 -11.25
N ASP A 427 8.84 40.65 -10.84
CA ASP A 427 9.30 39.59 -11.76
C ASP A 427 8.12 38.98 -12.54
N PRO A 428 8.08 39.11 -13.88
CA PRO A 428 7.02 38.53 -14.70
C PRO A 428 6.90 37.02 -14.54
N LEU A 429 8.01 36.30 -14.33
CA LEU A 429 7.98 34.85 -14.13
C LEU A 429 7.37 34.48 -12.77
N ALA A 430 7.69 35.22 -11.71
CA ALA A 430 7.08 35.02 -10.39
C ALA A 430 5.56 35.32 -10.41
N ALA A 431 5.13 36.35 -11.16
CA ALA A 431 3.72 36.68 -11.33
C ALA A 431 2.94 35.57 -12.08
N GLU A 432 3.53 35.00 -13.14
CA GLU A 432 2.93 33.87 -13.87
C GLU A 432 2.86 32.59 -13.02
N ILE A 433 3.92 32.26 -12.26
CA ILE A 433 3.90 31.12 -11.35
C ILE A 433 2.82 31.32 -10.27
N ARG A 434 2.71 32.52 -9.70
CA ARG A 434 1.63 32.87 -8.76
C ARG A 434 0.26 32.64 -9.37
N ALA A 435 0.00 33.16 -10.57
CA ALA A 435 -1.27 32.98 -11.25
C ALA A 435 -1.62 31.49 -11.47
N ILE A 436 -0.64 30.66 -11.81
CA ILE A 436 -0.82 29.21 -11.92
C ILE A 436 -1.19 28.58 -10.56
N TRP A 437 -0.51 28.96 -9.49
CA TRP A 437 -0.80 28.47 -8.13
C TRP A 437 -2.21 28.88 -7.68
N GLU A 438 -2.57 30.15 -7.85
CA GLU A 438 -3.89 30.68 -7.48
C GLU A 438 -5.01 29.99 -8.26
N GLU A 439 -4.81 29.69 -9.54
CA GLU A 439 -5.76 28.94 -10.37
C GLU A 439 -5.94 27.50 -9.86
N VAL A 440 -4.85 26.80 -9.56
CA VAL A 440 -4.89 25.39 -9.16
C VAL A 440 -5.41 25.21 -7.73
N LEU A 441 -4.95 26.06 -6.80
CA LEU A 441 -5.34 26.02 -5.38
C LEU A 441 -6.70 26.71 -5.14
N LYS A 442 -7.20 27.50 -6.11
CA LYS A 442 -8.43 28.30 -5.99
C LYS A 442 -8.40 29.24 -4.78
N LEU A 443 -7.23 29.82 -4.54
CA LEU A 443 -6.93 30.71 -3.42
C LEU A 443 -6.17 31.92 -3.95
N ALA A 444 -6.56 33.13 -3.57
CA ALA A 444 -5.88 34.37 -3.93
C ALA A 444 -6.13 35.47 -2.87
N PRO A 445 -5.16 36.38 -2.63
CA PRO A 445 -3.80 36.36 -3.17
C PRO A 445 -2.92 35.32 -2.47
N ILE A 446 -1.95 34.74 -3.19
CA ILE A 446 -0.89 33.88 -2.61
C ILE A 446 0.42 34.64 -2.61
N GLU A 447 1.08 34.79 -1.46
CA GLU A 447 2.35 35.50 -1.33
C GLU A 447 3.57 34.65 -1.74
N PRO A 448 4.73 35.26 -2.14
CA PRO A 448 5.87 34.52 -2.67
C PRO A 448 6.47 33.48 -1.72
N HIS A 449 6.30 33.72 -0.42
CA HIS A 449 6.85 32.92 0.67
C HIS A 449 5.79 32.05 1.36
N ASP A 450 4.54 32.07 0.87
CA ASP A 450 3.52 31.16 1.37
C ASP A 450 3.91 29.73 1.01
N ASP A 451 3.87 28.85 2.01
CA ASP A 451 4.15 27.43 1.84
C ASP A 451 2.96 26.74 1.16
N ILE A 452 3.21 26.12 0.01
CA ILE A 452 2.19 25.46 -0.81
C ILE A 452 1.37 24.42 -0.05
N PHE A 453 1.98 23.72 0.92
CA PHE A 453 1.33 22.66 1.67
C PHE A 453 0.42 23.22 2.76
N GLU A 454 0.81 24.33 3.39
CA GLU A 454 -0.05 25.08 4.32
C GLU A 454 -1.27 25.68 3.59
N LEU A 455 -1.10 26.05 2.32
CA LEU A 455 -2.22 26.45 1.44
C LEU A 455 -3.12 25.27 1.00
N GLY A 456 -2.85 24.06 1.48
CA GLY A 456 -3.60 22.84 1.17
C GLY A 456 -3.11 22.09 -0.08
N GLY A 457 -1.91 22.42 -0.57
CA GLY A 457 -1.23 21.72 -1.64
C GLY A 457 -0.88 20.27 -1.29
N HIS A 458 -0.87 19.42 -2.30
CA HIS A 458 -0.53 18.00 -2.22
C HIS A 458 -0.03 17.53 -3.59
N SER A 459 0.46 16.29 -3.70
CA SER A 459 1.01 15.76 -4.96
C SER A 459 0.14 16.03 -6.21
N LEU A 460 -1.19 15.84 -6.13
CA LEU A 460 -2.08 16.12 -7.27
C LEU A 460 -2.16 17.60 -7.68
N THR A 461 -2.11 18.58 -6.75
CA THR A 461 -2.09 20.00 -7.14
C THR A 461 -0.71 20.37 -7.66
N ILE A 462 0.36 19.81 -7.09
CA ILE A 462 1.73 20.04 -7.57
C ILE A 462 1.90 19.51 -8.99
N THR A 463 1.46 18.29 -9.30
CA THR A 463 1.52 17.77 -10.68
C THR A 463 0.73 18.65 -11.66
N GLN A 464 -0.42 19.19 -11.23
CA GLN A 464 -1.20 20.14 -12.02
C GLN A 464 -0.50 21.49 -12.24
N ILE A 465 0.23 21.99 -11.24
CA ILE A 465 1.05 23.19 -11.33
C ILE A 465 2.21 22.94 -12.29
N ILE A 466 2.96 21.84 -12.12
CA ILE A 466 4.07 21.43 -13.02
C ILE A 466 3.59 21.34 -14.47
N ALA A 467 2.47 20.66 -14.72
CA ALA A 467 1.93 20.52 -16.07
C ALA A 467 1.56 21.88 -16.70
N ARG A 468 1.00 22.82 -15.92
CA ARG A 468 0.68 24.18 -16.38
C ARG A 468 1.92 25.03 -16.59
N MET A 469 2.91 24.94 -15.71
CA MET A 469 4.19 25.63 -15.85
C MET A 469 4.92 25.19 -17.11
N ARG A 470 5.00 23.87 -17.37
CA ARG A 470 5.54 23.34 -18.63
C ARG A 470 4.80 23.87 -19.85
N LYS A 471 3.47 23.89 -19.81
CA LYS A 471 2.61 24.30 -20.93
C LYS A 471 2.65 25.81 -21.21
N ARG A 472 2.64 26.65 -20.17
CA ARG A 472 2.55 28.12 -20.29
C ARG A 472 3.92 28.79 -20.37
N LEU A 473 4.90 28.25 -19.64
CA LEU A 473 6.20 28.89 -19.42
C LEU A 473 7.36 28.11 -20.04
N GLY A 474 7.15 26.86 -20.47
CA GLY A 474 8.20 26.03 -21.05
C GLY A 474 9.28 25.59 -20.05
N VAL A 475 9.01 25.70 -18.74
CA VAL A 475 9.93 25.30 -17.67
C VAL A 475 9.63 23.88 -17.21
N GLU A 476 10.67 23.10 -16.96
CA GLU A 476 10.56 21.78 -16.33
C GLU A 476 11.05 21.86 -14.89
N VAL A 477 10.21 21.38 -13.98
CA VAL A 477 10.48 21.33 -12.53
C VAL A 477 10.00 19.96 -12.07
N GLU A 478 10.79 19.30 -11.23
CA GLU A 478 10.45 17.98 -10.72
C GLU A 478 9.52 18.08 -9.52
N LEU A 479 8.80 16.98 -9.24
CA LEU A 479 7.91 16.92 -8.08
C LEU A 479 8.68 17.15 -6.76
N ASP A 480 9.90 16.59 -6.65
CA ASP A 480 10.73 16.71 -5.46
C ASP A 480 11.17 18.15 -5.17
N ASP A 481 11.32 18.99 -6.21
CA ASP A 481 11.71 20.40 -6.06
C ASP A 481 10.69 21.20 -5.23
N PHE A 482 9.40 20.87 -5.35
CA PHE A 482 8.33 21.52 -4.57
C PHE A 482 8.35 21.12 -3.11
N PHE A 483 8.87 19.93 -2.76
CA PHE A 483 8.99 19.55 -1.37
C PHE A 483 10.22 20.17 -0.71
N ASP A 484 11.31 20.32 -1.46
CA ASP A 484 12.54 20.93 -0.95
C ASP A 484 12.47 22.47 -1.00
N ASN A 485 11.60 23.04 -1.83
CA ASN A 485 11.44 24.48 -2.03
C ASN A 485 9.94 24.87 -2.10
N PRO A 486 9.17 24.77 -1.01
CA PRO A 486 7.69 24.77 -1.02
C PRO A 486 7.02 26.13 -1.25
N THR A 487 7.76 27.13 -1.72
CA THR A 487 7.27 28.50 -1.94
C THR A 487 7.47 28.91 -3.39
N ILE A 488 6.69 29.88 -3.89
CA ILE A 488 6.89 30.44 -5.24
C ILE A 488 8.33 30.95 -5.38
N ALA A 489 8.85 31.62 -4.34
CA ALA A 489 10.22 32.10 -4.30
C ALA A 489 11.24 30.95 -4.36
N GLY A 490 10.98 29.85 -3.66
CA GLY A 490 11.78 28.63 -3.70
C GLY A 490 11.84 28.01 -5.09
N VAL A 491 10.69 27.74 -5.70
CA VAL A 491 10.58 27.15 -7.05
C VAL A 491 11.25 28.05 -8.10
N LEU A 492 11.11 29.37 -7.99
CA LEU A 492 11.78 30.31 -8.88
C LEU A 492 13.31 30.21 -8.81
N ARG A 493 13.88 29.94 -7.63
CA ARG A 493 15.32 29.69 -7.48
C ARG A 493 15.74 28.40 -8.17
N VAL A 494 14.92 27.35 -8.13
CA VAL A 494 15.18 26.08 -8.83
C VAL A 494 15.22 26.30 -10.34
N ILE A 495 14.24 27.00 -10.91
CA ILE A 495 14.15 27.27 -12.35
C ILE A 495 15.35 28.08 -12.88
N ARG A 496 15.96 28.90 -12.03
CA ARG A 496 17.07 29.80 -12.39
C ARG A 496 18.46 29.20 -12.21
N ARG A 497 18.56 28.02 -11.58
CA ARG A 497 19.80 27.25 -11.53
C ARG A 497 20.05 26.60 -12.89
#